data_AF-A0A3D4GXM2-F1
#
_entry.id   AF-A0A3D4GXM2-F1
#
_cell.length_a   1.000
_cell.length_b   1.000
_cell.length_c   1.000
_cell.angle_alpha   90.00
_cell.angle_beta   90.00
_cell.angle_gamma   90.00
#
_symmetry.space_group_name_H-M   'P 1'
#
loop_
_entity.id
_entity.type
_entity.pdbx_description
1 polymer ?
#
loop_
_entity_poly.entity_id
_entity_poly.type
_entity_poly.pdbx_seq_one_letter_code
_entity_poly.pdbx_strand_id
1 'polypeptide(L)' 'MKCVDYYGPDDTEELYNLETDLNEIKNLAGEADVSLIQKDLRTAVDQWWFDTGGKDAEFYETEAFKARGRK' A
#
# COMPACT_ATOMS: atom_id res chain seq x y z
N MET A 1 -7.61 -2.04 -10.34
CA MET A 1 -6.19 -1.86 -9.92
C MET A 1 -6.13 -1.83 -8.41
N LYS A 2 -5.08 -2.42 -7.82
CA LYS A 2 -4.82 -2.44 -6.37
C LYS A 2 -3.36 -2.04 -6.14
N CYS A 3 -3.11 -1.11 -5.22
CA CYS A 3 -1.77 -0.66 -4.82
C CYS A 3 -1.53 -1.03 -3.36
N VAL A 4 -0.34 -1.52 -3.02
CA VAL A 4 0.09 -1.81 -1.66
C VAL A 4 1.48 -1.22 -1.45
N ASP A 5 1.61 -0.38 -0.42
CA ASP A 5 2.88 0.18 0.01
C ASP A 5 3.26 -0.47 1.35
N TYR A 6 4.37 -1.20 1.40
CA TYR A 6 4.87 -1.83 2.63
C TYR A 6 5.81 -0.87 3.34
N TYR A 7 5.35 -0.32 4.46
CA TYR A 7 6.20 0.49 5.32
C TYR A 7 7.13 -0.39 6.16
N GLY A 8 8.42 -0.07 6.19
CA GLY A 8 9.43 -0.83 6.92
C GLY A 8 10.77 -0.86 6.16
N PRO A 9 11.74 -1.68 6.60
CA PRO A 9 13.08 -1.74 6.00
C PRO A 9 13.09 -2.20 4.54
N ASP A 10 12.04 -2.92 4.10
CA ASP A 10 11.94 -3.44 2.74
C ASP A 10 11.29 -2.45 1.75
N ASP A 11 10.64 -1.38 2.24
CA ASP A 11 9.99 -0.28 1.49
C ASP A 11 9.48 -0.69 0.10
N THR A 12 8.73 -1.78 0.06
CA THR A 12 8.35 -2.45 -1.19
C THR A 12 7.03 -1.91 -1.68
N GLU A 13 6.94 -1.65 -2.98
CA GLU A 13 5.71 -1.23 -3.64
C GLU A 13 5.15 -2.37 -4.50
N GLU A 14 3.84 -2.59 -4.42
CA GLU A 14 3.12 -3.54 -5.26
C GLU A 14 1.93 -2.88 -5.96
N LEU A 15 1.75 -3.19 -7.25
CA LEU A 15 0.61 -2.75 -8.04
C LEU A 15 0.08 -3.91 -8.90
N TYR A 16 -1.22 -4.20 -8.80
CA TYR A 16 -1.86 -5.30 -9.53
C TYR A 16 -3.06 -4.85 -10.34
N ASN A 17 -3.21 -5.42 -11.54
CA ASN A 17 -4.41 -5.27 -12.34
C ASN A 17 -5.41 -6.39 -12.06
N LEU A 18 -6.28 -6.18 -11.07
CA LEU A 18 -7.30 -7.17 -10.68
C LEU A 18 -8.29 -7.54 -11.80
N GLU A 19 -8.43 -6.76 -12.87
CA GLU A 19 -9.31 -7.12 -13.98
C GLU A 19 -8.72 -8.24 -14.85
N THR A 20 -7.41 -8.26 -15.00
CA THR A 20 -6.69 -9.22 -15.85
C THR A 20 -5.82 -10.21 -15.07
N ASP A 21 -5.58 -9.93 -13.78
CA ASP A 21 -4.72 -10.66 -12.86
C ASP A 21 -5.37 -10.72 -11.48
N LEU A 22 -6.47 -11.47 -11.39
CA LEU A 22 -7.24 -11.68 -10.15
C LEU A 22 -6.42 -12.35 -9.03
N ASN A 23 -5.36 -13.07 -9.39
CA ASN A 23 -4.52 -13.82 -8.45
C ASN A 23 -3.26 -13.03 -8.05
N GLU A 24 -3.14 -11.76 -8.47
CA GLU A 24 -2.07 -10.85 -8.06
C GLU A 24 -0.66 -11.44 -8.32
N ILE A 25 -0.48 -12.10 -9.47
CA ILE A 25 0.76 -12.79 -9.82
C ILE A 25 1.80 -11.82 -10.36
N LYS A 26 1.39 -10.80 -11.14
CA LYS A 26 2.30 -9.84 -11.77
C LYS A 26 2.25 -8.50 -11.05
N ASN A 27 3.30 -8.21 -10.28
CA ASN A 27 3.54 -6.87 -9.75
C ASN A 27 3.96 -5.93 -10.90
N LEU A 28 3.23 -4.82 -11.06
CA LEU A 28 3.44 -3.77 -12.07
C LEU A 28 4.05 -2.49 -11.50
N ALA A 29 4.34 -2.42 -10.19
CA ALA A 29 4.83 -1.20 -9.55
C ALA A 29 6.10 -0.68 -10.25
N GLY A 30 6.14 0.64 -10.48
CA GLY A 30 7.26 1.28 -11.17
C GLY A 30 7.30 1.11 -12.69
N GLU A 31 6.40 0.33 -13.30
CA GLU A 31 6.28 0.29 -14.77
C GLU A 31 5.77 1.66 -15.30
N ALA A 32 6.36 2.16 -16.40
CA ALA A 32 6.05 3.50 -16.93
C ALA A 32 4.57 3.65 -17.31
N ASP A 33 3.98 2.61 -17.89
CA ASP A 33 2.60 2.59 -18.40
C ASP A 33 1.54 2.72 -17.29
N VAL A 34 1.90 2.40 -16.04
CA VAL A 34 1.00 2.43 -14.89
C VAL A 34 1.32 3.54 -13.89
N SER A 35 2.36 4.34 -14.16
CA SER A 35 2.85 5.40 -13.27
C SER A 35 1.78 6.41 -12.83
N LEU A 36 0.92 6.84 -13.75
CA LEU A 36 -0.19 7.76 -13.44
C LEU A 36 -1.22 7.11 -12.51
N ILE A 37 -1.64 5.88 -12.82
CA ILE A 37 -2.62 5.15 -12.00
C ILE A 37 -2.05 4.86 -10.60
N GLN A 38 -0.77 4.48 -10.51
CA GLN A 38 -0.11 4.24 -9.24
C GLN A 38 -0.08 5.52 -8.38
N LYS A 39 0.20 6.67 -9.00
CA LYS A 39 0.17 7.98 -8.32
C LYS A 39 -1.24 8.36 -7.84
N ASP A 40 -2.26 8.14 -8.67
CA ASP A 40 -3.64 8.49 -8.33
C ASP A 40 -4.16 7.62 -7.17
N LEU A 41 -3.85 6.32 -7.18
CA LEU A 41 -4.20 5.42 -6.09
C LEU A 41 -3.52 5.82 -4.78
N ARG A 42 -2.23 6.15 -4.81
CA ARG A 42 -1.50 6.61 -3.63
C ARG A 42 -2.06 7.91 -3.08
N THR A 43 -2.38 8.86 -3.94
CA THR A 43 -3.05 10.11 -3.55
C THR A 43 -4.40 9.84 -2.87
N ALA A 44 -5.18 8.88 -3.39
CA ALA A 44 -6.46 8.50 -2.80
C ALA A 44 -6.30 7.81 -1.44
N VAL A 45 -5.28 6.98 -1.27
CA VAL A 45 -4.94 6.36 0.02
C VAL A 45 -4.52 7.44 1.03
N ASP A 46 -3.61 8.34 0.66
CA ASP A 46 -3.16 9.45 1.51
C ASP A 46 -4.34 10.32 1.98
N GLN A 47 -5.26 10.64 1.06
CA GLN A 47 -6.47 11.40 1.39
C GLN A 47 -7.39 10.63 2.36
N TRP A 48 -7.65 9.35 2.09
CA TRP A 48 -8.47 8.51 2.97
C TRP A 48 -7.87 8.41 4.37
N TRP A 49 -6.55 8.29 4.44
CA TRP A 49 -5.81 8.30 5.69
C TRP A 49 -5.96 9.61 6.46
N PHE A 50 -5.80 10.74 5.79
CA PHE A 50 -6.04 12.05 6.39
C PHE A 50 -7.47 12.17 6.92
N ASP A 51 -8.46 11.80 6.10
CA ASP A 51 -9.88 11.93 6.43
C ASP A 51 -10.33 11.02 7.58
N THR A 52 -9.72 9.85 7.73
CA THR A 52 -10.06 8.87 8.77
C THR A 52 -9.19 8.95 10.02
N GLY A 53 -8.20 9.85 10.04
CA GLY A 53 -7.24 9.92 11.14
C GLY A 53 -6.33 8.70 11.22
N GLY A 54 -5.95 8.15 10.06
CA GLY A 54 -5.00 7.06 9.90
C GLY A 54 -3.64 7.35 10.59
N LYS A 55 -2.85 6.30 10.79
CA LYS A 55 -1.64 6.33 11.63
C LYS A 55 -0.41 5.91 10.87
N ASP A 56 0.60 6.76 10.78
CA ASP A 56 1.78 6.57 9.92
C ASP A 56 2.55 5.25 10.11
N ALA A 57 3.51 5.03 9.22
CA ALA A 57 4.47 3.93 9.29
C ALA A 57 5.08 3.78 10.70
N GLU A 58 5.48 4.89 11.33
CA GLU A 58 6.08 4.85 12.67
C GLU A 58 5.12 4.26 13.70
N PHE A 59 3.83 4.63 13.67
CA PHE A 59 2.83 4.06 14.55
C PHE A 59 2.68 2.55 14.36
N TYR A 60 2.61 2.06 13.12
CA TYR A 60 2.48 0.63 12.85
C TYR A 60 3.76 -0.16 13.18
N GLU A 61 4.90 0.51 13.18
CA GLU A 61 6.16 -0.09 13.63
C GLU A 61 6.29 -0.18 15.16
N THR A 62 5.41 0.47 15.94
CA THR A 62 5.44 0.39 17.41
C THR A 62 5.16 -1.01 17.94
N GLU A 63 5.85 -1.37 19.03
CA GLU A 63 5.56 -2.61 19.78
C GLU A 63 4.11 -2.69 20.27
N ALA A 64 3.53 -1.53 20.62
CA ALA A 64 2.13 -1.44 21.07
C ALA A 64 1.13 -1.85 19.97
N PHE A 65 1.43 -1.56 18.71
CA PHE A 65 0.63 -2.03 17.58
C PHE A 65 0.90 -3.51 17.28
N LYS A 66 2.17 -3.90 17.12
CA LYS A 66 2.60 -5.27 16.78
C LYS A 66 2.16 -6.31 17.82
N ALA A 67 2.09 -5.95 19.09
CA ALA A 67 1.63 -6.85 20.16
C ALA A 67 0.13 -7.17 20.11
N ARG A 68 -0.70 -6.39 19.42
CA ARG A 68 -2.16 -6.62 19.35
C ARG A 68 -2.54 -7.85 18.51
N GLY A 69 -1.66 -8.30 17.61
CA GLY A 69 -1.89 -9.45 16.73
C GLY A 69 -1.49 -10.81 17.33
N ARG A 70 -0.85 -10.83 18.51
CA ARG A 70 -0.47 -12.07 19.19
C ARG A 70 -1.55 -12.48 20.18
N LYS A 71 -2.45 -13.37 19.77
CA LYS A 71 -3.27 -14.20 20.67
C LYS A 71 -2.88 -15.65 20.53
#